data_AF-A0A7J7KMW8-F1
#
_entry.id   AF-A0A7J7KMW8-F1
#
_cell.length_a   1.000
_cell.length_b   1.000
_cell.length_c   1.000
_cell.angle_alpha   90.00
_cell.angle_beta   90.00
_cell.angle_gamma   90.00
#
_symmetry.space_group_name_H-M   'P 1'
#
loop_
_entity.id
_entity.type
_entity.pdbx_description
1 polymer ?
#
loop_
_entity_poly.entity_id
_entity_poly.type
_entity_poly.pdbx_seq_one_letter_code
_entity_poly.pdbx_strand_id
1 'polypeptide(L)'
;MAGGAADCSYWERFLAKQCRVYELRNKERISVAAASKLLANIVYGYKGYGLSMGTMICGWDKKGPGLYYVDSDGTRLTNHIFSVGSGATYAYGVMDSGYKWDMSVEEAIQLGRRSIYHATHRDAYSGGVVNLYHMKETGWEKISQDDTVKLHYQYQDEKLGKGH
;
A
#
# COMPACT_ATOMS: atom_id res chain seq x y z
N MET A 1 1.80 -3.14 5.03
CA MET A 1 2.67 -3.94 5.92
C MET A 1 3.40 -4.99 5.10
N ALA A 2 4.73 -4.95 5.08
CA ALA A 2 5.60 -5.99 4.53
C ALA A 2 6.85 -6.13 5.42
N GLY A 3 7.40 -7.34 5.55
CA GLY A 3 8.46 -7.65 6.51
C GLY A 3 7.90 -8.33 7.76
N GLY A 4 8.50 -8.04 8.92
CA GLY A 4 8.06 -8.56 10.22
C GLY A 4 6.66 -8.10 10.58
N ALA A 5 5.73 -9.04 10.73
CA ALA A 5 4.33 -8.74 11.05
C ALA A 5 4.19 -7.99 12.39
N ALA A 6 4.98 -8.37 13.40
CA ALA A 6 5.02 -7.72 14.70
C ALA A 6 5.57 -6.30 14.59
N ASP A 7 6.70 -6.13 13.87
CA ASP A 7 7.36 -4.83 13.67
C ASP A 7 6.42 -3.83 13.00
N CYS A 8 5.81 -4.22 11.86
CA CYS A 8 4.87 -3.37 11.15
C CYS A 8 3.68 -2.99 12.04
N SER A 9 3.01 -3.98 12.64
CA SER A 9 1.79 -3.75 13.42
C SER A 9 2.06 -2.86 14.63
N TYR A 10 3.19 -3.05 15.30
CA TYR A 10 3.56 -2.27 16.47
C TYR A 10 3.90 -0.83 16.09
N TRP A 11 4.81 -0.63 15.13
CA TRP A 11 5.29 0.71 14.77
C TRP A 11 4.24 1.55 14.03
N GLU A 12 3.40 0.94 13.20
CA GLU A 12 2.28 1.65 12.56
C GLU A 12 1.21 2.06 13.60
N ARG A 13 0.92 1.22 14.59
CA ARG A 13 0.03 1.57 15.71
C ARG A 13 0.63 2.66 16.59
N PHE A 14 1.93 2.61 16.84
CA PHE A 14 2.64 3.67 17.55
C PHE A 14 2.61 4.98 16.78
N LEU A 15 2.81 4.95 15.45
CA LEU A 15 2.66 6.11 14.59
C LEU A 15 1.25 6.70 14.69
N ALA A 16 0.20 5.86 14.62
CA ALA A 16 -1.19 6.31 14.77
C ALA A 16 -1.42 7.05 16.09
N LYS A 17 -0.84 6.56 17.20
CA LYS A 17 -0.86 7.26 18.50
C LYS A 17 -0.19 8.64 18.40
N GLN A 18 0.99 8.73 17.79
CA GLN A 18 1.70 10.00 17.66
C GLN A 18 0.94 11.00 16.77
N CYS A 19 0.35 10.53 15.66
CA CYS A 19 -0.50 11.34 14.80
C CYS A 19 -1.71 11.90 15.56
N ARG A 20 -2.33 11.10 16.43
CA ARG A 20 -3.44 11.55 17.27
C ARG A 20 -3.01 12.59 18.30
N VAL A 21 -1.86 12.41 18.94
CA VAL A 21 -1.29 13.41 19.86
C VAL A 21 -0.97 14.71 19.14
N TYR A 22 -0.42 14.64 17.92
CA TYR A 22 -0.18 15.81 17.08
C TYR A 22 -1.48 16.57 16.80
N GLU A 23 -2.54 15.86 16.41
CA GLU A 23 -3.84 16.47 16.12
C GLU A 23 -4.43 17.18 17.34
N LEU A 24 -4.37 16.56 18.53
CA LEU A 24 -4.87 17.17 19.76
C LEU A 24 -4.09 18.42 20.17
N ARG A 25 -2.77 18.44 19.95
CA ARG A 25 -1.91 19.59 20.29
C ARG A 25 -2.11 20.77 19.35
N ASN A 26 -2.22 20.49 18.05
CA ASN A 26 -2.24 21.52 17.01
C ASN A 26 -3.65 21.88 16.53
N LYS A 27 -4.68 21.13 16.95
CA LYS A 27 -6.06 21.22 16.45
C LYS A 27 -6.16 21.05 14.92
N GLU A 28 -5.20 20.33 14.35
CA GLU A 28 -5.07 20.09 12.91
C GLU A 28 -4.50 18.70 12.65
N ARG A 29 -5.03 17.99 11.65
CA ARG A 29 -4.50 16.69 11.23
C ARG A 29 -3.05 16.83 10.73
N ILE A 30 -2.24 15.81 11.03
CA ILE A 30 -0.86 15.73 10.55
C ILE A 30 -0.81 15.56 9.02
N SER A 31 0.18 16.16 8.36
CA SER A 31 0.43 15.91 6.94
C SER A 31 1.00 14.51 6.70
N VAL A 32 0.78 13.97 5.50
CA VAL A 32 1.31 12.65 5.11
C VAL A 32 2.84 12.67 5.14
N ALA A 33 3.43 13.80 4.71
CA ALA A 33 4.86 14.03 4.74
C ALA A 33 5.44 13.99 6.16
N ALA A 34 4.75 14.62 7.13
CA ALA A 34 5.19 14.64 8.52
C ALA A 34 5.02 13.27 9.19
N ALA A 35 3.90 12.58 8.95
CA ALA A 35 3.68 11.22 9.46
C ALA A 35 4.76 10.25 8.95
N SER A 36 5.11 10.31 7.67
CA SER A 36 6.16 9.46 7.10
C SER A 36 7.55 9.79 7.62
N LYS A 37 7.86 11.08 7.82
CA LYS A 37 9.15 11.48 8.42
C LYS A 37 9.27 11.07 9.88
N LEU A 38 8.16 11.12 10.63
CA LEU A 38 8.13 10.67 12.01
C LEU A 38 8.42 9.17 12.11
N LEU A 39 7.77 8.33 11.29
CA LEU A 39 8.03 6.90 11.27
C LEU A 39 9.49 6.60 10.89
N ALA A 40 10.01 7.23 9.83
CA ALA A 40 11.39 7.04 9.39
C ALA A 40 12.40 7.37 10.49
N ASN A 41 12.19 8.46 11.24
CA ASN A 41 13.07 8.83 12.34
C ASN A 41 12.99 7.83 13.52
N ILE A 42 11.80 7.30 13.82
CA ILE A 42 11.61 6.30 14.87
C ILE A 42 12.39 5.02 14.52
N VAL A 43 12.16 4.48 13.33
CA VAL A 43 12.78 3.19 12.93
C VAL A 43 14.29 3.31 12.71
N TYR A 44 14.77 4.47 12.25
CA TYR A 44 16.21 4.74 12.18
C TYR A 44 16.90 4.67 13.55
N GLY A 45 16.20 5.03 14.63
CA GLY A 45 16.70 4.86 16.00
C GLY A 45 16.96 3.41 16.41
N TYR A 46 16.40 2.44 15.67
CA TYR A 46 16.58 1.00 15.86
C TYR A 46 17.35 0.36 14.70
N LYS A 47 18.05 1.17 13.88
CA LYS A 47 18.85 0.64 12.77
C LYS A 47 19.93 -0.31 13.28
N GLY A 48 20.01 -1.50 12.69
CA GLY A 48 20.95 -2.56 13.10
C GLY A 48 20.44 -3.47 14.23
N TYR A 49 19.24 -3.24 14.77
CA TYR A 49 18.65 -4.07 15.84
C TYR A 49 17.80 -5.23 15.30
N GLY A 50 17.83 -5.48 13.99
CA GLY A 50 17.09 -6.57 13.35
C GLY A 50 15.63 -6.30 13.04
N LEU A 51 15.18 -5.04 13.04
CA LEU A 51 13.84 -4.68 12.57
C LEU A 51 13.69 -5.01 11.08
N SER A 52 12.56 -5.61 10.73
CA SER A 52 12.17 -5.88 9.34
C SER A 52 10.84 -5.19 9.05
N MET A 53 10.89 -4.07 8.36
CA MET A 53 9.69 -3.33 8.01
C MET A 53 9.88 -2.66 6.65
N GLY A 54 8.91 -2.84 5.77
CA GLY A 54 8.72 -2.04 4.57
C GLY A 54 7.25 -1.64 4.50
N THR A 55 6.96 -0.36 4.68
CA THR A 55 5.58 0.13 4.70
C THR A 55 5.39 1.35 3.81
N MET A 56 4.13 1.56 3.43
CA MET A 56 3.70 2.69 2.63
C MET A 56 2.73 3.52 3.44
N ILE A 57 2.97 4.82 3.51
CA ILE A 57 2.09 5.80 4.13
C ILE A 57 1.38 6.54 3.02
N CYS A 58 0.10 6.25 2.88
CA CYS A 58 -0.82 6.86 1.92
C CYS A 58 -1.81 7.77 2.67
N GLY A 59 -2.10 8.94 2.11
CA GLY A 59 -3.08 9.86 2.68
C GLY A 59 -3.38 11.02 1.75
N TRP A 60 -4.30 11.88 2.19
CA TRP A 60 -4.60 13.15 1.56
C TRP A 60 -4.41 14.26 2.57
N ASP A 61 -3.65 15.30 2.22
CA ASP A 61 -3.44 16.47 3.07
C ASP A 61 -3.62 17.77 2.27
N LYS A 62 -3.24 18.91 2.87
CA LYS A 62 -3.36 20.24 2.24
C LYS A 62 -2.60 20.36 0.90
N LYS A 63 -1.65 19.47 0.60
CA LYS A 63 -0.91 19.41 -0.67
C LYS A 63 -1.52 18.42 -1.66
N GLY A 64 -2.63 17.78 -1.32
CA GLY A 64 -3.29 16.76 -2.13
C GLY A 64 -2.89 15.33 -1.72
N PRO A 65 -2.98 14.36 -2.65
CA PRO A 65 -2.64 12.97 -2.38
C PRO A 65 -1.13 12.82 -2.14
N GLY A 66 -0.77 12.09 -1.09
CA GLY A 66 0.61 11.81 -0.72
C GLY A 66 0.87 10.32 -0.56
N LEU A 67 1.97 9.85 -1.13
CA LEU A 67 2.44 8.47 -1.01
C LEU A 67 3.93 8.45 -0.66
N TYR A 68 4.25 7.75 0.44
CA TYR A 68 5.61 7.59 0.93
C TYR A 68 5.92 6.14 1.23
N TYR A 69 7.10 5.68 0.81
CA TYR A 69 7.69 4.43 1.26
C TYR A 69 8.63 4.69 2.44
N VAL A 70 8.56 3.85 3.47
CA VAL A 70 9.45 3.87 4.64
C VAL A 70 9.91 2.45 4.96
N ASP A 71 11.21 2.25 5.17
CA ASP A 71 11.80 0.97 5.56
C ASP A 71 12.50 1.00 6.93
N SER A 72 12.94 -0.18 7.40
CA SER A 72 13.65 -0.34 8.67
C SER A 72 15.07 0.24 8.69
N ASP A 73 15.65 0.59 7.53
CA ASP A 73 16.93 1.29 7.44
C ASP A 73 16.81 2.81 7.61
N GLY A 74 15.58 3.30 7.74
CA GLY A 74 15.23 4.72 7.82
C GLY A 74 15.11 5.38 6.45
N THR A 75 15.11 4.60 5.37
CA THR A 75 14.85 5.12 4.02
C THR A 75 13.46 5.72 3.98
N ARG A 76 13.33 6.85 3.31
CA ARG A 76 12.05 7.52 3.10
C ARG A 76 12.00 8.09 1.70
N LEU A 77 11.14 7.52 0.86
CA LEU A 77 10.99 7.91 -0.55
C LEU A 77 9.56 8.36 -0.81
N THR A 78 9.38 9.20 -1.81
CA THR A 78 8.06 9.59 -2.33
C THR A 78 8.05 9.39 -3.84
N ASN A 79 6.96 8.81 -4.34
CA ASN A 79 6.74 8.53 -5.75
C ASN A 79 5.24 8.24 -5.96
N HIS A 80 4.82 8.11 -7.21
CA HIS A 80 3.43 7.81 -7.58
C HIS A 80 3.07 6.33 -7.43
N ILE A 81 4.06 5.45 -7.51
CA ILE A 81 3.88 4.00 -7.48
C ILE A 81 4.93 3.37 -6.57
N PHE A 82 4.49 2.44 -5.73
CA PHE A 82 5.35 1.54 -4.96
C PHE A 82 4.72 0.15 -4.89
N SER A 83 5.58 -0.86 -4.81
CA SER A 83 5.24 -2.25 -4.53
C SER A 83 6.32 -2.84 -3.62
N VAL A 84 5.88 -3.50 -2.54
CA VAL A 84 6.75 -3.98 -1.44
C VAL A 84 6.31 -5.37 -1.01
N GLY A 85 7.27 -6.25 -0.75
CA GLY A 85 7.05 -7.66 -0.37
C GLY A 85 7.69 -8.63 -1.36
N SER A 86 7.56 -9.93 -1.10
CA SER A 86 8.13 -10.99 -1.95
C SER A 86 7.55 -10.98 -3.38
N GLY A 87 6.26 -10.67 -3.52
CA GLY A 87 5.57 -10.57 -4.81
C GLY A 87 5.77 -9.23 -5.54
N ALA A 88 6.62 -8.33 -5.03
CA ALA A 88 6.65 -6.95 -5.49
C ALA A 88 7.00 -6.79 -6.98
N THR A 89 7.97 -7.57 -7.47
CA THR A 89 8.43 -7.53 -8.87
C THR A 89 7.35 -7.96 -9.85
N TYR A 90 6.55 -8.96 -9.51
CA TYR A 90 5.41 -9.40 -10.32
C TYR A 90 4.31 -8.34 -10.37
N ALA A 91 4.03 -7.68 -9.25
CA ALA A 91 3.06 -6.59 -9.20
C ALA A 91 3.51 -5.38 -10.04
N TYR A 92 4.81 -4.99 -9.98
CA TYR A 92 5.35 -3.94 -10.84
C TYR A 92 5.17 -4.27 -12.32
N GLY A 93 5.47 -5.50 -12.75
CA GLY A 93 5.36 -5.88 -14.16
C GLY A 93 3.96 -5.66 -14.77
N VAL A 94 2.90 -5.89 -13.99
CA VAL A 94 1.53 -5.62 -14.43
C VAL A 94 1.18 -4.15 -14.29
N MET A 95 1.55 -3.53 -13.15
CA MET A 95 1.21 -2.15 -12.85
C MET A 95 1.84 -1.19 -13.86
N ASP A 96 3.13 -1.34 -14.14
CA ASP A 96 3.88 -0.50 -15.08
C ASP A 96 3.37 -0.64 -16.52
N SER A 97 2.81 -1.81 -16.87
CA SER A 97 2.24 -2.05 -18.20
C SER A 97 0.91 -1.32 -18.46
N GLY A 98 0.15 -1.05 -17.39
CA GLY A 98 -1.21 -0.51 -17.47
C GLY A 98 -1.39 0.88 -16.88
N TYR A 99 -0.41 1.38 -16.12
CA TYR A 99 -0.51 2.65 -15.42
C TYR A 99 -0.55 3.83 -16.37
N LYS A 100 -1.51 4.73 -16.12
CA LYS A 100 -1.57 6.08 -16.71
C LYS A 100 -1.92 7.06 -15.60
N TRP A 101 -1.48 8.31 -15.73
CA TRP A 101 -1.77 9.34 -14.73
C TRP A 101 -3.27 9.68 -14.68
N ASP A 102 -3.92 9.66 -15.84
CA ASP A 102 -5.29 10.10 -16.10
C ASP A 102 -6.29 8.93 -16.19
N MET A 103 -6.11 7.91 -15.35
CA MET A 103 -7.04 6.78 -15.28
C MET A 103 -8.37 7.15 -14.61
N SER A 104 -9.45 6.53 -15.07
CA SER A 104 -10.69 6.48 -14.29
C SER A 104 -10.49 5.68 -13.00
N VAL A 105 -11.35 5.92 -12.01
CA VAL A 105 -11.31 5.20 -10.72
C VAL A 105 -11.49 3.70 -10.94
N GLU A 106 -12.39 3.32 -11.85
CA GLU A 106 -12.68 1.93 -12.21
C GLU A 106 -11.46 1.25 -12.84
N GLU A 107 -10.78 1.90 -13.79
CA GLU A 107 -9.56 1.36 -14.41
C GLU A 107 -8.44 1.20 -13.38
N ALA A 108 -8.25 2.19 -12.49
CA ALA A 108 -7.23 2.13 -11.45
C ALA A 108 -7.49 0.97 -10.47
N ILE A 109 -8.75 0.78 -10.07
CA ILE A 109 -9.17 -0.35 -9.24
C ILE A 109 -8.89 -1.69 -9.94
N GLN A 110 -9.22 -1.82 -11.23
CA GLN A 110 -8.95 -3.06 -11.97
C GLN A 110 -7.45 -3.32 -12.14
N LEU A 111 -6.64 -2.29 -12.40
CA LEU A 111 -5.20 -2.41 -12.49
C LEU A 111 -4.58 -2.86 -11.16
N GLY A 112 -4.99 -2.24 -10.04
CA GLY A 112 -4.55 -2.64 -8.70
C GLY A 112 -4.92 -4.09 -8.38
N ARG A 113 -6.16 -4.49 -8.68
CA ARG A 113 -6.64 -5.87 -8.50
C ARG A 113 -5.83 -6.88 -9.30
N ARG A 114 -5.65 -6.64 -10.60
CA ARG A 114 -4.90 -7.53 -11.51
C ARG A 114 -3.43 -7.62 -11.10
N SER A 115 -2.81 -6.52 -10.69
CA SER A 115 -1.41 -6.49 -10.25
C SER A 115 -1.17 -7.41 -9.06
N ILE A 116 -2.04 -7.35 -8.04
CA ILE A 116 -1.94 -8.24 -6.88
C ILE A 116 -2.28 -9.68 -7.25
N TYR A 117 -3.33 -9.91 -8.04
CA TYR A 117 -3.68 -11.27 -8.50
C TYR A 117 -2.49 -11.95 -9.20
N HIS A 118 -1.86 -11.29 -10.16
CA HIS A 118 -0.72 -11.87 -10.88
C HIS A 118 0.50 -12.09 -9.98
N ALA A 119 0.72 -11.22 -8.98
CA ALA A 119 1.74 -11.46 -7.96
C ALA A 119 1.44 -12.72 -7.15
N THR A 120 0.21 -12.88 -6.65
CA THR A 120 -0.22 -14.07 -5.89
C THR A 120 -0.17 -15.37 -6.72
N HIS A 121 -0.34 -15.27 -8.04
CA HIS A 121 -0.25 -16.43 -8.91
C HIS A 121 1.19 -16.94 -9.11
N ARG A 122 2.20 -16.08 -8.92
CA ARG A 122 3.61 -16.40 -9.17
C ARG A 122 4.45 -16.53 -7.90
N ASP A 123 4.16 -15.75 -6.88
CA ASP A 123 4.89 -15.77 -5.62
C ASP A 123 4.23 -16.71 -4.60
N ALA A 124 4.96 -17.73 -4.15
CA ALA A 124 4.46 -18.74 -3.22
C ALA A 124 4.11 -18.20 -1.82
N TYR A 125 4.66 -17.03 -1.45
CA TYR A 125 4.40 -16.38 -0.16
C TYR A 125 3.28 -15.34 -0.22
N SER A 126 2.66 -15.14 -1.39
CA SER A 126 1.56 -14.19 -1.61
C SER A 126 0.27 -14.94 -1.97
N GLY A 127 -0.84 -14.69 -1.28
CA GLY A 127 -2.12 -15.35 -1.58
C GLY A 127 -3.28 -14.96 -0.67
N GLY A 128 -4.37 -15.71 -0.76
CA GLY A 128 -5.59 -15.50 0.04
C GLY A 128 -6.54 -14.51 -0.63
N VAL A 129 -6.56 -13.28 -0.14
CA VAL A 129 -7.52 -12.24 -0.58
C VAL A 129 -6.84 -10.94 -0.96
N VAL A 130 -7.38 -10.27 -1.97
CA VAL A 130 -6.98 -8.92 -2.40
C VAL A 130 -7.87 -7.92 -1.67
N ASN A 131 -7.31 -7.16 -0.72
CA ASN A 131 -8.00 -6.05 -0.08
C ASN A 131 -7.71 -4.75 -0.83
N LEU A 132 -8.76 -4.10 -1.35
CA LEU A 132 -8.64 -2.86 -2.11
C LEU A 132 -9.20 -1.68 -1.33
N TYR A 133 -8.41 -0.59 -1.31
CA TYR A 133 -8.77 0.67 -0.67
C TYR A 133 -8.54 1.82 -1.66
N HIS A 134 -9.39 2.84 -1.58
CA HIS A 134 -9.28 4.07 -2.37
C HIS A 134 -9.17 5.26 -1.43
N MET A 135 -8.08 6.04 -1.55
CA MET A 135 -7.88 7.29 -0.80
C MET A 135 -8.48 8.47 -1.57
N LYS A 136 -9.45 9.16 -0.96
CA LYS A 136 -10.05 10.40 -1.46
C LYS A 136 -9.67 11.57 -0.54
N GLU A 137 -9.99 12.80 -0.96
CA GLU A 137 -9.83 14.00 -0.12
C GLU A 137 -10.58 13.90 1.21
N THR A 138 -11.75 13.24 1.21
CA THR A 138 -12.59 13.05 2.40
C THR A 138 -12.16 11.90 3.30
N GLY A 139 -11.17 11.10 2.88
CA GLY A 139 -10.69 9.92 3.60
C GLY A 139 -10.64 8.68 2.69
N TRP A 140 -10.33 7.53 3.30
CA TRP A 140 -10.24 6.27 2.58
C TRP A 140 -11.55 5.48 2.63
N GLU A 141 -11.79 4.71 1.58
CA GLU A 141 -12.90 3.77 1.48
C GLU A 141 -12.37 2.36 1.18
N LYS A 142 -12.94 1.33 1.84
CA LYS A 142 -12.71 -0.05 1.45
C LYS A 142 -13.57 -0.36 0.23
N ILE A 143 -12.94 -0.69 -0.89
CA ILE A 143 -13.62 -0.96 -2.16
C ILE A 143 -14.10 -2.41 -2.21
N SER A 144 -13.21 -3.36 -1.96
CA SER A 144 -13.54 -4.79 -2.03
C SER A 144 -12.55 -5.65 -1.23
N GLN A 145 -12.93 -6.91 -1.06
CA GLN A 145 -12.09 -7.97 -0.53
C GLN A 145 -12.34 -9.21 -1.38
N ASP A 146 -11.47 -9.44 -2.35
CA ASP A 146 -11.69 -10.40 -3.42
C ASP A 146 -10.84 -11.65 -3.20
N ASP A 147 -11.45 -12.82 -3.27
CA ASP A 147 -10.73 -14.10 -3.15
C ASP A 147 -9.91 -14.37 -4.42
N THR A 148 -8.62 -14.66 -4.25
CA THR A 148 -7.68 -14.88 -5.37
C THR A 148 -8.05 -16.07 -6.26
N VAL A 149 -8.71 -17.10 -5.71
CA VAL A 149 -9.20 -18.26 -6.47
C VAL A 149 -10.39 -17.86 -7.34
N LYS A 150 -11.30 -17.02 -6.82
CA LYS A 150 -12.42 -16.51 -7.63
C LYS A 150 -11.92 -15.61 -8.75
N LEU A 151 -10.96 -14.75 -8.47
CA LEU A 151 -10.30 -13.91 -9.48
C LEU A 151 -9.59 -14.75 -10.54
N HIS A 152 -8.99 -15.88 -10.15
CA HIS A 152 -8.34 -16.79 -11.11
C HIS A 152 -9.31 -17.27 -12.19
N TYR A 153 -10.44 -17.84 -11.79
CA TYR A 153 -11.44 -18.36 -12.73
C TYR A 153 -12.07 -17.23 -13.54
N GLN A 154 -12.37 -16.08 -12.92
CA GLN A 154 -12.88 -14.90 -13.65
C GLN A 154 -11.93 -14.47 -14.78
N TYR A 155 -10.64 -14.29 -14.48
CA TYR A 155 -9.67 -13.86 -15.49
C TYR A 155 -9.33 -14.96 -16.50
N GLN A 156 -9.49 -16.23 -16.13
CA GLN A 156 -9.38 -17.34 -17.06
C GLN A 156 -10.54 -17.34 -18.07
N ASP A 157 -11.77 -17.13 -17.61
CA ASP A 157 -12.95 -17.06 -18.48
C ASP A 157 -12.91 -15.84 -19.40
N GLU A 158 -12.48 -14.67 -18.90
CA GLU A 158 -12.21 -13.47 -19.70
C GLU A 158 -11.20 -13.77 -20.83
N LYS A 159 -10.11 -14.49 -20.51
CA LYS A 159 -9.09 -14.86 -21.49
C LYS A 159 -9.60 -15.86 -22.54
N LEU A 160 -10.52 -16.74 -22.16
CA LEU A 160 -11.14 -17.72 -23.05
C LEU A 160 -12.31 -17.16 -23.87
N GLY A 161 -12.65 -15.88 -23.70
CA GLY A 161 -13.75 -15.23 -24.42
C GLY A 161 -15.13 -15.72 -24.00
N LYS A 162 -15.26 -16.32 -22.81
CA LYS A 162 -16.53 -16.79 -22.25
C LYS A 162 -17.14 -15.70 -21.36
N GLY A 163 -17.56 -14.60 -21.98
CA GLY A 163 -18.34 -13.56 -21.29
C GLY A 163 -19.85 -13.85 -21.37
N HIS A 164 -20.55 -13.79 -20.24
CA HIS A 164 -22.02 -13.72 -20.19
C HIS A 164 -22.54 -12.36 -20.64
#